data_AF-A0A9Q9AYG8-F1
#
_entry.id   AF-A0A9Q9AYG8-F1
#
_cell.length_a   1.000
_cell.length_b   1.000
_cell.length_c   1.000
_cell.angle_alpha   90.00
_cell.angle_beta   90.00
_cell.angle_gamma   90.00
#
_symmetry.space_group_name_H-M   'P 1'
#
loop_
_entity.id
_entity.type
_entity.pdbx_description
1 polymer ?
#
loop_
_entity_poly.entity_id
_entity_poly.type
_entity_poly.pdbx_seq_one_letter_code
_entity_poly.pdbx_strand_id
1 'polypeptide(L)'
;MAQDLCLQVSVDIRRLLCRAELDASRYNVYVDGKLQEPNIPNVESFWRNDHLAFLIGCSYSFESALTKAGLTPPHGIHGRNVTMYRSNIPFCPAGVFTQSTFVVSMRMYRSSQVERVRDITRPYVATHGEPVAWGWSGADSIGVHDVNAIHWGDTPVTAEGDAVNREAEEAKQDAYVPVFWGCGVTPQEAVMRAHIPGITIGHAPGSMILLDVKEDDVLG
;
A
#
# COMPACT_ATOMS: atom_id res chain seq x y z
N MET A 1 -11.04 19.76 -7.85
CA MET A 1 -11.35 18.32 -7.93
C MET A 1 -10.40 17.70 -8.93
N ALA A 2 -9.16 17.44 -8.48
CA ALA A 2 -8.22 16.59 -9.19
C ALA A 2 -8.31 15.22 -8.49
N GLN A 3 -8.71 14.19 -9.22
CA GLN A 3 -8.75 12.82 -8.72
C GLN A 3 -7.45 12.18 -9.19
N ASP A 4 -6.44 12.24 -8.34
CA ASP A 4 -5.09 11.82 -8.68
C ASP A 4 -4.92 10.33 -8.35
N LEU A 5 -4.42 9.55 -9.32
CA LEU A 5 -4.30 8.10 -9.22
C LEU A 5 -2.93 7.59 -9.64
N CYS A 6 -2.46 6.58 -8.90
CA CYS A 6 -1.18 5.91 -9.07
C CYS A 6 -1.44 4.51 -9.68
N LEU A 7 -0.85 4.25 -10.85
CA LEU A 7 -1.12 3.10 -11.72
C LEU A 7 -0.35 1.84 -11.32
N GLN A 8 -1.01 0.67 -11.44
CA GLN A 8 -0.38 -0.65 -11.49
C GLN A 8 -0.59 -1.27 -12.87
N VAL A 9 0.10 -0.71 -13.85
CA VAL A 9 0.25 -1.34 -15.17
C VAL A 9 1.75 -1.31 -15.46
N SER A 10 2.30 -2.40 -15.99
CA SER A 10 3.59 -2.35 -16.66
C SER A 10 3.45 -1.48 -17.91
N VAL A 11 3.37 -0.16 -17.73
CA VAL A 11 3.39 0.81 -18.81
C VAL A 11 4.85 0.94 -19.21
N ASP A 12 5.15 0.72 -20.50
CA ASP A 12 6.41 1.18 -21.06
C ASP A 12 6.46 2.69 -20.92
N ILE A 13 7.18 3.16 -19.90
CA ILE A 13 7.33 4.57 -19.53
C ILE A 13 7.83 5.42 -20.71
N ARG A 14 8.41 4.81 -21.75
CA ARG A 14 8.80 5.50 -22.99
C ARG A 14 7.63 6.15 -23.73
N ARG A 15 6.38 5.78 -23.43
CA ARG A 15 5.16 6.40 -23.99
C ARG A 15 4.53 7.45 -23.08
N LEU A 16 5.01 7.59 -21.85
CA LEU A 16 4.57 8.63 -20.92
C LEU A 16 5.58 9.78 -20.98
N LEU A 17 5.12 11.02 -20.90
CA LEU A 17 6.01 12.18 -20.70
C LEU A 17 6.60 12.24 -19.28
N CYS A 18 6.37 11.19 -18.47
CA CYS A 18 6.80 11.09 -17.08
C CYS A 18 8.29 10.77 -16.99
N ARG A 19 9.02 11.60 -16.24
CA ARG A 19 10.40 11.38 -15.81
C ARG A 19 10.38 10.75 -14.42
N ALA A 20 10.50 9.42 -14.37
CA ALA A 20 10.46 8.66 -13.11
C ALA A 20 11.52 9.09 -12.09
N GLU A 21 12.59 9.73 -12.55
CA GLU A 21 13.67 10.29 -11.74
C GLU A 21 13.38 11.65 -11.09
N LEU A 22 12.26 12.31 -11.47
CA LEU A 22 11.91 13.66 -11.01
C LEU A 22 10.45 13.87 -10.62
N ASP A 23 9.53 13.05 -11.10
CA ASP A 23 8.10 13.35 -10.98
C ASP A 23 7.46 12.86 -9.66
N ALA A 24 8.19 12.13 -8.83
CA ALA A 24 7.84 11.88 -7.43
C ALA A 24 8.35 13.01 -6.52
N SER A 25 7.59 13.36 -5.49
CA SER A 25 7.97 14.46 -4.59
C SER A 25 9.17 14.13 -3.69
N ARG A 26 9.38 12.83 -3.38
CA ARG A 26 10.49 12.31 -2.57
C ARG A 26 10.82 10.87 -2.95
N TYR A 27 12.11 10.52 -2.82
CA TYR A 27 12.66 9.21 -3.12
C TYR A 27 13.46 8.63 -1.96
N ASN A 28 13.60 7.31 -1.99
CA ASN A 28 14.52 6.52 -1.18
C ASN A 28 15.48 5.78 -2.11
N VAL A 29 16.78 5.87 -1.85
CA VAL A 29 17.82 5.13 -2.58
C VAL A 29 18.35 3.99 -1.72
N TYR A 30 18.39 2.80 -2.31
CA TYR A 30 18.90 1.59 -1.71
C TYR A 30 20.16 1.14 -2.44
N VAL A 31 21.20 0.77 -1.70
CA VAL A 31 22.43 0.16 -2.24
C VAL A 31 22.58 -1.22 -1.64
N ASP A 32 22.66 -2.25 -2.48
CA ASP A 32 22.74 -3.65 -2.08
C ASP A 32 21.61 -4.05 -1.10
N GLY A 33 20.38 -3.56 -1.38
CA GLY A 33 19.19 -3.77 -0.57
C GLY A 33 19.10 -2.93 0.72
N LYS A 34 20.07 -2.06 1.02
CA LYS A 34 20.09 -1.23 2.23
C LYS A 34 19.75 0.21 1.92
N LEU A 35 18.84 0.81 2.68
CA LEU A 35 18.48 2.23 2.56
C LEU A 35 19.71 3.10 2.87
N GLN A 36 20.14 3.92 1.92
CA GLN A 36 21.28 4.83 2.05
C GLN A 36 20.83 6.29 2.09
N GLU A 37 19.98 6.70 1.13
CA GLU A 37 19.54 8.10 1.02
C GLU A 37 18.01 8.17 1.16
N PRO A 38 17.48 8.49 2.36
CA PRO A 38 16.05 8.60 2.59
C PRO A 38 15.52 10.01 2.26
N ASN A 39 14.30 10.08 1.71
CA ASN A 39 13.52 11.32 1.52
C ASN A 39 14.23 12.44 0.71
N ILE A 40 14.96 12.07 -0.35
CA ILE A 40 15.63 13.03 -1.24
C ILE A 40 14.65 13.55 -2.32
N PRO A 41 14.80 14.80 -2.80
CA PRO A 41 13.83 15.41 -3.72
C PRO A 41 13.94 14.94 -5.18
N ASN A 42 15.05 14.32 -5.56
CA ASN A 42 15.26 13.74 -6.88
C ASN A 42 16.35 12.66 -6.81
N VAL A 43 16.47 11.87 -7.89
CA VAL A 43 17.44 10.77 -7.99
C VAL A 43 18.31 10.87 -9.25
N GLU A 44 18.41 12.05 -9.87
CA GLU A 44 19.15 12.24 -11.13
C GLU A 44 20.60 11.77 -11.02
N SER A 45 21.26 12.03 -9.88
CA SER A 45 22.65 11.60 -9.63
C SER A 45 22.81 10.08 -9.44
N PHE A 46 21.72 9.38 -9.13
CA PHE A 46 21.70 7.92 -8.94
C PHE A 46 21.16 7.18 -10.17
N TRP A 47 20.46 7.88 -11.06
CA TRP A 47 19.83 7.30 -12.23
C TRP A 47 20.86 6.91 -13.29
N ARG A 48 20.65 5.74 -13.91
CA ARG A 48 21.49 5.19 -14.98
C ARG A 48 20.64 4.85 -16.20
N ASN A 49 21.26 4.89 -17.38
CA ASN A 49 20.57 4.59 -18.65
C ASN A 49 20.07 3.14 -18.76
N ASP A 50 20.57 2.23 -17.93
CA ASP A 50 20.14 0.83 -17.88
C ASP A 50 19.15 0.54 -16.74
N HIS A 51 18.70 1.56 -15.99
CA HIS A 51 17.60 1.41 -15.06
C HIS A 51 16.28 1.15 -15.79
N LEU A 52 15.45 0.32 -15.16
CA LEU A 52 14.07 0.07 -15.55
C LEU A 52 13.16 0.59 -14.44
N ALA A 53 12.17 1.41 -14.80
CA ALA A 53 11.17 1.87 -13.85
C ALA A 53 9.92 1.00 -13.92
N PHE A 54 9.35 0.72 -12.76
CA PHE A 54 8.07 0.04 -12.61
C PHE A 54 7.12 0.98 -11.89
N LEU A 55 5.99 1.30 -12.51
CA LEU A 55 4.91 2.04 -11.87
C LEU A 55 3.94 1.02 -11.26
N ILE A 56 3.82 1.09 -9.94
CA ILE A 56 3.08 0.11 -9.14
C ILE A 56 2.01 0.87 -8.35
N GLY A 57 0.76 0.44 -8.50
CA GLY A 57 -0.40 1.23 -8.11
C GLY A 57 -0.66 1.23 -6.62
N CYS A 58 -1.53 2.16 -6.23
CA CYS A 58 -1.84 2.46 -4.83
C CYS A 58 -3.34 2.35 -4.55
N SER A 59 -3.68 2.30 -3.26
CA SER A 59 -5.02 2.00 -2.74
C SER A 59 -6.00 3.16 -2.88
N TYR A 60 -5.52 4.35 -3.27
CA TYR A 60 -6.33 5.57 -3.35
C TYR A 60 -7.59 5.45 -4.23
N SER A 61 -7.56 4.62 -5.29
CA SER A 61 -8.73 4.38 -6.15
C SER A 61 -9.92 3.83 -5.34
N PHE A 62 -9.72 2.70 -4.66
CA PHE A 62 -10.81 2.09 -3.91
C PHE A 62 -11.15 2.89 -2.63
N GLU A 63 -10.20 3.64 -2.04
CA GLU A 63 -10.50 4.50 -0.90
C GLU A 63 -11.47 5.63 -1.26
N SER A 64 -11.36 6.18 -2.48
CA SER A 64 -12.31 7.16 -3.02
C SER A 64 -13.72 6.54 -3.13
N ALA A 65 -13.83 5.31 -3.64
CA ALA A 65 -15.10 4.60 -3.73
C ALA A 65 -15.71 4.28 -2.35
N LEU A 66 -14.89 3.84 -1.39
CA LEU A 66 -15.31 3.61 -0.01
C LEU A 66 -15.81 4.91 0.64
N THR A 67 -15.09 6.02 0.45
CA THR A 67 -15.49 7.34 0.94
C THR A 67 -16.83 7.78 0.37
N LYS A 68 -17.03 7.65 -0.96
CA LYS A 68 -18.31 7.96 -1.63
C LYS A 68 -19.46 7.10 -1.10
N ALA A 69 -19.18 5.88 -0.64
CA ALA A 69 -20.15 4.98 -0.05
C ALA A 69 -20.42 5.22 1.45
N GLY A 70 -19.75 6.20 2.07
CA GLY A 70 -19.85 6.48 3.52
C GLY A 70 -19.00 5.55 4.39
N LEU A 71 -17.98 4.92 3.82
CA LEU A 71 -17.04 4.00 4.47
C LEU A 71 -15.61 4.56 4.43
N THR A 72 -15.48 5.87 4.63
CA THR A 72 -14.18 6.57 4.61
C THR A 72 -13.17 5.90 5.53
N PRO A 73 -12.00 5.51 5.02
CA PRO A 73 -10.94 4.93 5.85
C PRO A 73 -10.52 5.86 7.00
N PRO A 74 -10.36 5.35 8.24
CA PRO A 74 -10.02 6.18 9.39
C PRO A 74 -8.75 7.02 9.26
N HIS A 75 -7.68 6.50 8.63
CA HIS A 75 -6.43 7.25 8.48
C HIS A 75 -6.65 8.54 7.66
N GLY A 76 -7.49 8.50 6.63
CA GLY A 76 -7.81 9.66 5.81
C GLY A 76 -8.61 10.72 6.58
N ILE A 77 -9.52 10.31 7.46
CA ILE A 77 -10.28 11.21 8.34
C ILE A 77 -9.33 11.97 9.27
N HIS A 78 -8.33 11.28 9.80
CA HIS A 78 -7.43 11.81 10.83
C HIS A 78 -6.09 12.33 10.30
N GLY A 79 -5.92 12.44 8.98
CA GLY A 79 -4.69 12.96 8.36
C GLY A 79 -3.45 12.10 8.64
N ARG A 80 -3.62 10.78 8.73
CA ARG A 80 -2.58 9.80 9.05
C ARG A 80 -2.21 8.97 7.82
N ASN A 81 -0.98 8.46 7.80
CA ASN A 81 -0.59 7.44 6.84
C ASN A 81 -1.23 6.10 7.20
N VAL A 82 -1.65 5.35 6.17
CA VAL A 82 -2.22 4.01 6.35
C VAL A 82 -1.23 3.08 7.06
N THR A 83 -1.72 2.30 8.01
CA THR A 83 -0.91 1.33 8.73
C THR A 83 -0.59 0.13 7.84
N MET A 84 0.67 -0.31 7.86
CA MET A 84 1.14 -1.43 7.04
C MET A 84 1.95 -2.44 7.85
N TYR A 85 1.82 -3.72 7.46
CA TYR A 85 2.49 -4.84 8.12
C TYR A 85 3.12 -5.76 7.11
N ARG A 86 4.23 -6.36 7.53
CA ARG A 86 4.75 -7.55 6.89
C ARG A 86 3.89 -8.74 7.32
N SER A 87 3.24 -9.40 6.35
CA SER A 87 2.46 -10.61 6.62
C SER A 87 3.32 -11.89 6.53
N ASN A 88 2.72 -13.03 6.84
CA ASN A 88 3.28 -14.36 6.55
C ASN A 88 2.82 -14.93 5.19
N ILE A 89 2.07 -14.16 4.38
CA ILE A 89 1.54 -14.62 3.09
C ILE A 89 2.72 -14.71 2.09
N PRO A 90 3.03 -15.91 1.54
CA PRO A 90 4.15 -16.07 0.62
C PRO A 90 3.82 -15.49 -0.77
N PHE A 91 4.85 -15.03 -1.47
CA PHE A 91 4.74 -14.74 -2.90
C PHE A 91 4.75 -16.02 -3.74
N CYS A 92 4.27 -15.89 -4.98
CA CYS A 92 4.78 -16.74 -6.05
C CYS A 92 6.24 -16.34 -6.32
N PRO A 93 7.23 -17.20 -6.08
CA PRO A 93 8.64 -16.83 -6.24
C PRO A 93 8.97 -16.53 -7.70
N ALA A 94 9.81 -15.51 -7.92
CA ALA A 94 10.28 -15.12 -9.25
C ALA A 94 11.76 -14.73 -9.21
N GLY A 95 12.62 -15.48 -9.91
CA GLY A 95 14.05 -15.23 -9.94
C GLY A 95 14.67 -15.17 -8.53
N VAL A 96 15.32 -14.06 -8.19
CA VAL A 96 15.94 -13.85 -6.87
C VAL A 96 14.92 -13.53 -5.76
N PHE A 97 13.68 -13.18 -6.11
CA PHE A 97 12.62 -12.81 -5.16
C PHE A 97 11.96 -14.05 -4.56
N THR A 98 12.66 -14.68 -3.61
CA THR A 98 12.21 -15.95 -2.99
C THR A 98 11.99 -15.86 -1.47
N GLN A 99 12.60 -14.87 -0.81
CA GLN A 99 12.67 -14.80 0.67
C GLN A 99 11.74 -13.75 1.30
N SER A 100 10.75 -13.27 0.56
CA SER A 100 9.90 -12.16 0.98
C SER A 100 8.42 -12.54 1.00
N THR A 101 7.62 -11.73 1.70
CA THR A 101 6.19 -11.95 1.95
C THR A 101 5.39 -10.71 1.59
N PHE A 102 4.09 -10.91 1.38
CA PHE A 102 3.17 -9.82 1.04
C PHE A 102 3.15 -8.76 2.14
N VAL A 103 3.33 -7.49 1.77
CA VAL A 103 3.07 -6.37 2.67
C VAL A 103 1.60 -6.01 2.54
N VAL A 104 0.91 -5.94 3.68
CA VAL A 104 -0.50 -5.61 3.73
C VAL A 104 -0.71 -4.22 4.34
N SER A 105 -1.66 -3.47 3.81
CA SER A 105 -2.19 -2.25 4.42
C SER A 105 -3.49 -2.56 5.16
N MET A 106 -3.74 -1.91 6.28
CA MET A 106 -4.88 -2.19 7.14
C MET A 106 -5.75 -0.95 7.40
N ARG A 107 -7.06 -1.16 7.40
CA ARG A 107 -8.06 -0.16 7.79
C ARG A 107 -9.07 -0.79 8.75
N MET A 108 -9.49 -0.04 9.77
CA MET A 108 -10.52 -0.50 10.71
C MET A 108 -11.91 -0.22 10.15
N TYR A 109 -12.77 -1.24 10.19
CA TYR A 109 -14.20 -1.14 9.83
C TYR A 109 -15.06 -1.84 10.87
N ARG A 110 -16.33 -1.44 11.01
CA ARG A 110 -17.28 -2.21 11.82
C ARG A 110 -17.48 -3.60 11.19
N SER A 111 -17.66 -4.63 12.00
CA SER A 111 -17.86 -6.00 11.52
C SER A 111 -19.05 -6.11 10.58
N SER A 112 -20.13 -5.34 10.86
CA SER A 112 -21.30 -5.22 9.99
C SER A 112 -21.03 -4.56 8.62
N GLN A 113 -19.93 -3.82 8.46
CA GLN A 113 -19.58 -3.12 7.22
C GLN A 113 -18.69 -3.94 6.28
N VAL A 114 -18.09 -5.03 6.77
CA VAL A 114 -17.03 -5.77 6.05
C VAL A 114 -17.50 -6.27 4.68
N GLU A 115 -18.69 -6.87 4.58
CA GLU A 115 -19.20 -7.36 3.28
C GLU A 115 -19.37 -6.21 2.28
N ARG A 116 -19.87 -5.06 2.74
CA ARG A 116 -20.01 -3.88 1.87
C ARG A 116 -18.66 -3.34 1.43
N VAL A 117 -17.66 -3.33 2.32
CA VAL A 117 -16.28 -2.96 1.99
C VAL A 117 -15.72 -3.91 0.92
N ARG A 118 -15.93 -5.22 1.07
CA ARG A 118 -15.51 -6.24 0.09
C ARG A 118 -16.18 -6.01 -1.26
N ASP A 119 -17.49 -5.83 -1.31
CA ASP A 119 -18.22 -5.63 -2.56
C ASP A 119 -17.80 -4.35 -3.31
N ILE A 120 -17.53 -3.27 -2.59
CA ILE A 120 -17.05 -2.02 -3.20
C ILE A 120 -15.64 -2.16 -3.76
N THR A 121 -14.76 -2.90 -3.06
CA THR A 121 -13.34 -3.00 -3.44
C THR A 121 -13.06 -4.15 -4.42
N ARG A 122 -13.92 -5.16 -4.49
CA ARG A 122 -13.77 -6.33 -5.39
C ARG A 122 -13.56 -5.97 -6.87
N PRO A 123 -14.25 -5.00 -7.48
CA PRO A 123 -14.04 -4.63 -8.90
C PRO A 123 -12.63 -4.12 -9.21
N TYR A 124 -11.86 -3.68 -8.22
CA TYR A 124 -10.55 -3.07 -8.38
C TYR A 124 -9.41 -4.09 -8.58
N VAL A 125 -9.68 -5.26 -9.18
CA VAL A 125 -8.74 -6.38 -9.32
C VAL A 125 -7.44 -5.98 -10.03
N ALA A 126 -7.50 -5.02 -10.96
CA ALA A 126 -6.33 -4.51 -11.68
C ALA A 126 -5.35 -3.71 -10.80
N THR A 127 -5.75 -3.31 -9.59
CA THR A 127 -4.91 -2.58 -8.63
C THR A 127 -4.77 -3.34 -7.31
N HIS A 128 -5.81 -3.31 -6.46
CA HIS A 128 -5.81 -3.95 -5.14
C HIS A 128 -6.82 -5.09 -5.04
N GLY A 129 -8.01 -4.88 -5.59
CA GLY A 129 -9.13 -5.80 -5.46
C GLY A 129 -9.71 -5.87 -4.04
N GLU A 130 -10.37 -6.99 -3.78
CA GLU A 130 -10.97 -7.32 -2.48
C GLU A 130 -9.91 -7.51 -1.38
N PRO A 131 -10.25 -7.29 -0.09
CA PRO A 131 -9.37 -7.64 1.03
C PRO A 131 -8.79 -9.05 0.95
N VAL A 132 -7.51 -9.19 1.31
CA VAL A 132 -6.82 -10.48 1.43
C VAL A 132 -7.10 -11.18 2.76
N ALA A 133 -7.48 -10.42 3.78
CA ALA A 133 -7.91 -10.92 5.09
C ALA A 133 -8.72 -9.85 5.84
N TRP A 134 -9.53 -10.28 6.81
CA TRP A 134 -10.32 -9.38 7.65
C TRP A 134 -10.69 -10.06 8.97
N GLY A 135 -11.06 -9.28 9.98
CA GLY A 135 -11.36 -9.81 11.30
C GLY A 135 -10.09 -10.04 12.13
N TRP A 136 -10.26 -10.19 13.44
CA TRP A 136 -9.15 -10.51 14.35
C TRP A 136 -8.52 -11.88 14.06
N SER A 137 -9.34 -12.88 13.72
CA SER A 137 -8.85 -14.19 13.27
C SER A 137 -8.13 -14.12 11.92
N GLY A 138 -8.58 -13.24 11.02
CA GLY A 138 -7.89 -12.98 9.75
C GLY A 138 -6.56 -12.25 9.95
N ALA A 139 -6.47 -11.35 10.92
CA ALA A 139 -5.20 -10.73 11.31
C ALA A 139 -4.20 -11.79 11.81
N ASP A 140 -4.64 -12.68 12.69
CA ASP A 140 -3.82 -13.77 13.20
C ASP A 140 -3.35 -14.73 12.08
N SER A 141 -4.23 -15.05 11.13
CA SER A 141 -3.89 -15.98 10.04
C SER A 141 -2.79 -15.43 9.12
N ILE A 142 -2.74 -14.11 8.95
CA ILE A 142 -1.71 -13.43 8.15
C ILE A 142 -0.47 -13.01 8.98
N GLY A 143 -0.40 -13.39 10.25
CA GLY A 143 0.72 -13.11 11.15
C GLY A 143 0.72 -11.72 11.79
N VAL A 144 -0.40 -11.00 11.78
CA VAL A 144 -0.58 -9.72 12.47
C VAL A 144 -1.28 -9.96 13.82
N HIS A 145 -0.49 -10.26 14.85
CA HIS A 145 -1.00 -10.58 16.19
C HIS A 145 -1.31 -9.35 17.06
N ASP A 146 -0.59 -8.25 16.81
CA ASP A 146 -0.84 -6.95 17.43
C ASP A 146 -0.86 -5.87 16.34
N VAL A 147 -2.02 -5.25 16.15
CA VAL A 147 -2.21 -4.19 15.16
C VAL A 147 -1.49 -2.89 15.55
N ASN A 148 -1.08 -2.73 16.81
CA ASN A 148 -0.29 -1.57 17.24
C ASN A 148 1.22 -1.76 17.01
N ALA A 149 1.67 -2.99 16.74
CA ALA A 149 3.05 -3.31 16.34
C ALA A 149 3.26 -3.03 14.84
N ILE A 150 3.28 -1.76 14.48
CA ILE A 150 3.34 -1.30 13.08
C ILE A 150 4.74 -1.46 12.48
N HIS A 151 4.80 -1.81 11.19
CA HIS A 151 6.06 -1.82 10.45
C HIS A 151 6.28 -0.53 9.65
N TRP A 152 5.20 0.01 9.05
CA TRP A 152 5.22 1.28 8.32
C TRP A 152 3.90 2.03 8.49
N GLY A 153 3.94 3.35 8.30
CA GLY A 153 2.80 4.24 8.47
C GLY A 153 2.61 4.66 9.92
N ASP A 154 1.39 5.07 10.26
CA ASP A 154 1.04 5.50 11.62
C ASP A 154 0.24 4.43 12.37
N THR A 155 0.20 4.53 13.70
CA THR A 155 -0.65 3.67 14.55
C THR A 155 -2.12 3.76 14.11
N PRO A 156 -2.85 2.64 14.02
CA PRO A 156 -4.22 2.63 13.55
C PRO A 156 -5.18 3.26 14.57
N VAL A 157 -6.30 3.77 14.05
CA VAL A 157 -7.39 4.36 14.84
C VAL A 157 -8.74 3.89 14.29
N THR A 158 -9.78 3.96 15.13
CA THR A 158 -11.17 3.77 14.68
C THR A 158 -11.65 4.99 13.88
N ALA A 159 -12.84 4.92 13.28
CA ALA A 159 -13.40 6.08 12.58
C ALA A 159 -13.58 7.28 13.51
N GLU A 160 -13.88 7.04 14.78
CA GLU A 160 -14.00 8.06 15.84
C GLU A 160 -12.65 8.63 16.28
N GLY A 161 -11.53 8.03 15.86
CA GLY A 161 -10.17 8.45 16.23
C GLY A 161 -9.63 7.78 17.49
N ASP A 162 -10.36 6.81 18.03
CA ASP A 162 -9.95 6.07 19.23
C ASP A 162 -8.81 5.11 18.90
N ALA A 163 -7.95 4.88 19.91
CA ALA A 163 -6.91 3.87 19.82
C ALA A 163 -7.52 2.46 19.70
N VAL A 164 -6.93 1.63 18.85
CA VAL A 164 -7.44 0.27 18.63
C VAL A 164 -7.01 -0.65 19.77
N ASN A 165 -7.99 -1.25 20.44
CA ASN A 165 -7.78 -2.24 21.49
C ASN A 165 -8.59 -3.52 21.18
N ARG A 166 -7.90 -4.63 20.90
CA ARG A 166 -8.52 -5.90 20.50
C ARG A 166 -9.51 -6.42 21.53
N GLU A 167 -9.12 -6.49 22.80
CA GLU A 167 -9.97 -7.03 23.88
C GLU A 167 -11.28 -6.23 24.02
N ALA A 168 -11.18 -4.90 23.95
CA ALA A 168 -12.32 -4.01 24.03
C ALA A 168 -13.23 -4.12 22.79
N GLU A 169 -12.66 -4.34 21.60
CA GLU A 169 -13.44 -4.54 20.38
C GLU A 169 -14.12 -5.92 20.37
N GLU A 170 -13.42 -7.00 20.74
CA GLU A 170 -13.98 -8.36 20.76
C GLU A 170 -15.16 -8.52 21.75
N ALA A 171 -15.28 -7.63 22.75
CA ALA A 171 -16.42 -7.59 23.65
C ALA A 171 -17.69 -6.92 23.05
N LYS A 172 -17.58 -6.24 21.90
CA LYS A 172 -18.69 -5.53 21.26
C LYS A 172 -19.39 -6.42 20.24
N GLN A 173 -20.72 -6.28 20.14
CA GLN A 173 -21.51 -6.97 19.12
C GLN A 173 -21.14 -6.53 17.69
N ASP A 174 -20.95 -5.22 17.48
CA ASP A 174 -20.50 -4.63 16.21
C ASP A 174 -19.11 -4.00 16.41
N ALA A 175 -18.13 -4.88 16.61
CA ALA A 175 -16.73 -4.54 16.84
C ALA A 175 -16.09 -3.84 15.63
N TYR A 176 -15.15 -2.93 15.88
CA TYR A 176 -14.16 -2.63 14.86
C TYR A 176 -13.25 -3.84 14.65
N VAL A 177 -13.07 -4.19 13.39
CA VAL A 177 -12.20 -5.26 12.95
C VAL A 177 -11.19 -4.74 11.92
N PRO A 178 -9.97 -5.27 11.91
CA PRO A 178 -9.00 -4.92 10.89
C PRO A 178 -9.36 -5.58 9.56
N VAL A 179 -9.20 -4.84 8.47
CA VAL A 179 -9.39 -5.31 7.09
C VAL A 179 -8.13 -5.02 6.31
N PHE A 180 -7.59 -6.02 5.60
CA PHE A 180 -6.26 -6.00 5.02
C PHE A 180 -6.28 -6.11 3.50
N TRP A 181 -5.50 -5.28 2.82
CA TRP A 181 -5.28 -5.32 1.37
C TRP A 181 -3.80 -5.43 1.06
N GLY A 182 -3.45 -5.82 -0.17
CA GLY A 182 -2.10 -5.67 -0.66
C GLY A 182 -1.58 -4.24 -0.60
N CYS A 183 -0.27 -4.09 -0.48
CA CYS A 183 0.37 -2.78 -0.42
C CYS A 183 1.49 -2.66 -1.46
N GLY A 184 1.59 -1.48 -2.09
CA GLY A 184 2.67 -1.13 -3.03
C GLY A 184 4.08 -1.07 -2.40
N VAL A 185 4.19 -1.20 -1.07
CA VAL A 185 5.48 -1.38 -0.36
C VAL A 185 6.03 -2.81 -0.56
N THR A 186 5.20 -3.75 -0.99
CA THR A 186 5.57 -5.15 -1.25
C THR A 186 6.81 -5.29 -2.16
N PRO A 187 6.90 -4.63 -3.33
CA PRO A 187 8.11 -4.57 -4.14
C PRO A 187 9.35 -4.05 -3.41
N GLN A 188 9.20 -2.99 -2.59
CA GLN A 188 10.33 -2.43 -1.83
C GLN A 188 10.87 -3.47 -0.85
N GLU A 189 9.97 -4.15 -0.13
CA GLU A 189 10.33 -5.23 0.78
C GLU A 189 11.01 -6.41 0.04
N ALA A 190 10.50 -6.79 -1.14
CA ALA A 190 11.09 -7.85 -1.95
C ALA A 190 12.52 -7.50 -2.41
N VAL A 191 12.76 -6.27 -2.85
CA VAL A 191 14.10 -5.80 -3.24
C VAL A 191 15.04 -5.78 -2.04
N MET A 192 14.60 -5.22 -0.92
CA MET A 192 15.42 -5.13 0.30
C MET A 192 15.85 -6.53 0.78
N ARG A 193 14.95 -7.51 0.74
CA ARG A 193 15.25 -8.88 1.15
C ARG A 193 16.08 -9.67 0.14
N ALA A 194 15.90 -9.41 -1.15
CA ALA A 194 16.67 -10.06 -2.20
C ALA A 194 18.14 -9.58 -2.24
N HIS A 195 18.47 -8.49 -1.54
CA HIS A 195 19.81 -7.87 -1.56
C HIS A 195 20.32 -7.67 -2.99
N ILE A 196 19.45 -7.10 -3.84
CA ILE A 196 19.79 -6.85 -5.25
C ILE A 196 21.08 -6.00 -5.29
N PRO A 197 22.14 -6.48 -5.94
CA PRO A 197 23.39 -5.72 -6.03
C PRO A 197 23.21 -4.40 -6.78
N GLY A 198 23.90 -3.36 -6.33
CA GLY A 198 23.86 -2.04 -6.93
C GLY A 198 22.70 -1.19 -6.42
N ILE A 199 22.20 -0.30 -7.28
CA ILE A 199 21.26 0.75 -6.89
C ILE A 199 19.82 0.31 -7.21
N THR A 200 18.94 0.43 -6.21
CA THR A 200 17.49 0.42 -6.42
C THR A 200 16.89 1.71 -5.88
N ILE A 201 15.90 2.23 -6.58
CA ILE A 201 15.22 3.48 -6.24
C ILE A 201 13.74 3.19 -6.04
N GLY A 202 13.16 3.72 -4.96
CA GLY A 202 11.72 3.75 -4.73
C GLY A 202 11.28 5.15 -4.36
N HIS A 203 9.99 5.46 -4.52
CA HIS A 203 9.44 6.69 -3.94
C HIS A 203 9.40 6.55 -2.40
N ALA A 204 9.52 7.66 -1.68
CA ALA A 204 9.28 7.65 -0.24
C ALA A 204 7.78 7.41 0.03
N PRO A 205 7.40 6.74 1.14
CA PRO A 205 6.00 6.58 1.50
C PRO A 205 5.22 7.91 1.46
N GLY A 206 4.02 7.90 0.87
CA GLY A 206 3.19 9.10 0.69
C GLY A 206 3.65 10.06 -0.43
N SER A 207 4.73 9.75 -1.14
CA SER A 207 5.33 10.59 -2.18
C SER A 207 5.23 9.97 -3.58
N MET A 208 4.07 9.41 -3.92
CA MET A 208 3.83 8.70 -5.19
C MET A 208 3.90 9.63 -6.41
N ILE A 209 4.18 9.05 -7.58
CA ILE A 209 4.04 9.73 -8.88
C ILE A 209 2.56 9.80 -9.23
N LEU A 210 2.11 11.00 -9.60
CA LEU A 210 0.75 11.26 -10.11
C LEU A 210 0.76 11.20 -11.63
N LEU A 211 -0.20 10.49 -12.22
CA LEU A 211 -0.27 10.24 -13.65
C LEU A 211 -1.56 10.84 -14.23
N ASP A 212 -1.55 11.15 -15.52
CA ASP A 212 -2.72 11.67 -16.24
C ASP A 212 -3.79 10.61 -16.54
N VAL A 213 -3.64 9.38 -16.01
CA VAL A 213 -4.54 8.26 -16.25
C VAL A 213 -5.62 8.23 -15.17
N LYS A 214 -6.88 8.18 -15.58
CA LYS A 214 -8.02 8.14 -14.66
C LYS A 214 -8.33 6.72 -14.22
N GLU A 215 -9.12 6.63 -13.15
CA GLU A 215 -9.65 5.37 -12.63
C GLU A 215 -10.41 4.58 -13.70
N ASP A 216 -11.32 5.25 -14.40
CA ASP A 216 -12.17 4.64 -15.43
C ASP A 216 -11.34 4.10 -16.62
N ASP A 217 -10.18 4.70 -16.91
CA ASP A 217 -9.28 4.24 -17.97
C ASP A 217 -8.65 2.86 -17.65
N VAL A 218 -8.65 2.48 -16.37
CA VAL A 218 -8.06 1.23 -15.86
C VAL A 218 -9.12 0.17 -15.56
N LEU A 219 -10.30 0.60 -15.08
CA LEU A 219 -11.35 -0.32 -14.61
C LEU A 219 -12.34 -0.77 -15.70
N GLY A 220 -12.43 -0.05 -16.82
CA GLY A 220 -13.27 -0.41 -17.97
C GLY A 220 -14.70 0.12 -17.88
#